data_AF-A0A9N8DAC1-F1
#
_entry.id   AF-A0A9N8DAC1-F1
#
_cell.length_a   1.000
_cell.length_b   1.000
_cell.length_c   1.000
_cell.angle_alpha   90.00
_cell.angle_beta   90.00
_cell.angle_gamma   90.00
#
_symmetry.space_group_name_H-M   'P 1'
#
loop_
_entity.id
_entity.type
_entity.pdbx_description
1 polymer ?
#
loop_
_entity_poly.entity_id
_entity_poly.type
_entity_poly.pdbx_seq_one_letter_code
_entity_poly.pdbx_strand_id
1 'polypeptide(L)'
;MEFYYGSDDHEAMDEDVILGEDVSVDLSQVRHVTVFCDECGANPIVGIRYKSTRQNNYDICQECLDENHNGNRQGFVAIEEEVDDEDEAVRLAGLDGTALERNSLVCSGIDQLVESPLLQNPNSQIDDITLILEGRHYRHQQAEPDSTVRDTTIRLLSQHRTLKEMEIQIVSYPQSLTHSIVAVTRGLANNTSVKSMAWTIECSGRDMTEEACQAIQHLMTHNTTIQFMFFFQDTGWPGRLATAFLRLQSCVFGALLNTHIDTVRFQGFLAVNRDNQKKAWAAMKENPRLKRIKTTFEQEDYMLELLRRDKKYQWMTQWLQADEHQCWAILEGAASMGSGIDPVFVIYHLLRSRPQVIM
;
A
#
# COMPACT_ATOMS: atom_id res chain seq x y z
N MET A 1 21.89 71.63 -25.78
CA MET A 1 21.06 70.52 -25.25
C MET A 1 21.63 70.21 -23.88
N GLU A 2 21.54 71.13 -22.93
CA GLU A 2 20.37 71.50 -22.12
C GLU A 2 19.81 70.33 -21.30
N PHE A 3 20.03 70.47 -20.00
CA PHE A 3 19.52 69.70 -18.88
C PHE A 3 18.00 69.91 -18.74
N TYR A 4 17.29 68.87 -18.31
CA TYR A 4 15.98 69.03 -17.66
C TYR A 4 15.89 68.12 -16.44
N TYR A 5 15.67 68.76 -15.29
CA TYR A 5 15.31 68.18 -14.00
C TYR A 5 13.80 67.88 -13.96
N GLY A 6 13.43 66.89 -13.15
CA GLY A 6 12.07 66.70 -12.62
C GLY A 6 11.74 65.22 -12.50
N SER A 7 11.11 64.71 -11.45
CA SER A 7 10.72 65.24 -10.14
C SER A 7 10.20 64.02 -9.37
N ASP A 8 10.39 64.04 -8.07
CA ASP A 8 9.86 63.07 -7.12
C ASP A 8 8.34 62.94 -7.23
N ASP A 9 7.83 61.72 -7.29
CA ASP A 9 6.49 61.36 -6.82
C ASP A 9 6.61 59.98 -6.14
N HIS A 10 6.88 60.03 -4.84
CA HIS A 10 6.67 58.91 -3.93
C HIS A 10 5.15 58.71 -3.75
N GLU A 11 4.55 57.87 -4.58
CA GLU A 11 3.22 57.34 -4.28
C GLU A 11 3.33 56.44 -3.04
N ALA A 12 2.78 56.93 -1.92
CA ALA A 12 2.51 56.15 -0.74
C ALA A 12 1.51 55.05 -1.13
N MET A 13 1.99 53.81 -1.24
CA MET A 13 1.10 52.65 -1.26
C MET A 13 0.59 52.47 0.17
N ASP A 14 -0.71 52.71 0.34
CA ASP A 14 -1.45 52.40 1.55
C ASP A 14 -1.25 50.92 1.90
N GLU A 15 -0.51 50.65 2.98
CA GLU A 15 -0.51 49.37 3.67
C GLU A 15 -1.86 49.22 4.38
N ASP A 16 -2.85 48.70 3.66
CA ASP A 16 -4.05 48.14 4.28
C ASP A 16 -3.63 46.92 5.09
N VAL A 17 -3.40 47.16 6.38
CA VAL A 17 -3.27 46.16 7.43
C VAL A 17 -4.60 45.38 7.49
N ILE A 18 -4.63 44.21 6.85
CA ILE A 18 -5.69 43.22 7.07
C ILE A 18 -5.52 42.69 8.50
N LEU A 19 -6.17 43.35 9.46
CA LEU A 19 -6.38 42.80 10.79
C LEU A 19 -7.30 41.59 10.66
N GLY A 20 -6.78 40.44 11.06
CA GLY A 20 -7.39 39.12 10.89
C GLY A 20 -8.83 39.07 11.40
N GLU A 21 -9.72 38.69 10.48
CA GLU A 21 -10.99 38.07 10.84
C GLU A 21 -10.70 36.60 11.17
N ASP A 22 -11.12 36.14 12.34
CA ASP A 22 -11.11 34.73 12.73
C ASP A 22 -11.99 33.94 11.76
N VAL A 23 -11.39 33.36 10.73
CA VAL A 23 -12.07 32.45 9.80
C VAL A 23 -12.36 31.16 10.56
N SER A 24 -13.57 31.02 11.10
CA SER A 24 -14.06 29.75 11.64
C SER A 24 -14.18 28.75 10.50
N VAL A 25 -13.27 27.79 10.43
CA VAL A 25 -13.30 26.73 9.42
C VAL A 25 -14.52 25.84 9.67
N ASP A 26 -15.42 25.74 8.70
CA ASP A 26 -16.56 24.82 8.74
C ASP A 26 -16.07 23.38 8.53
N LEU A 27 -15.76 22.70 9.63
CA LEU A 27 -15.26 21.33 9.63
C LEU A 27 -16.28 20.32 9.06
N SER A 28 -17.56 20.68 8.91
CA SER A 28 -18.56 19.77 8.32
C SER A 28 -18.31 19.45 6.84
N GLN A 29 -17.41 20.20 6.18
CA GLN A 29 -17.02 19.99 4.79
C GLN A 29 -15.74 19.14 4.62
N VAL A 30 -14.99 18.92 5.70
CA VAL A 30 -13.74 18.12 5.65
C VAL A 30 -14.09 16.64 5.52
N ARG A 31 -13.44 15.96 4.57
CA ARG A 31 -13.66 14.54 4.27
C ARG A 31 -12.32 13.83 4.19
N HIS A 32 -12.13 12.77 4.98
CA HIS A 32 -10.93 11.94 4.91
C HIS A 32 -11.18 10.74 3.98
N VAL A 33 -11.03 10.96 2.67
CA VAL A 33 -11.54 10.08 1.59
C VAL A 33 -11.01 8.64 1.65
N THR A 34 -9.81 8.43 2.19
CA THR A 34 -9.13 7.13 2.28
C THR A 34 -9.31 6.44 3.65
N VAL A 35 -10.03 7.05 4.58
CA VAL A 35 -10.10 6.64 5.99
C VAL A 35 -11.53 6.31 6.39
N PHE A 36 -11.71 5.15 7.00
CA PHE A 36 -12.99 4.73 7.59
C PHE A 36 -12.92 4.72 9.11
N CYS A 37 -14.05 4.96 9.76
CA CYS A 37 -14.18 4.81 11.21
C CYS A 37 -14.20 3.32 11.58
N ASP A 38 -13.31 2.88 12.46
CA ASP A 38 -13.22 1.47 12.90
C ASP A 38 -14.37 1.03 13.81
N GLU A 39 -15.14 1.97 14.37
CA GLU A 39 -16.26 1.65 15.26
C GLU A 39 -17.61 1.59 14.52
N CYS A 40 -17.96 2.63 13.74
CA CYS A 40 -19.24 2.68 13.03
C CYS A 40 -19.14 2.32 11.54
N GLY A 41 -17.93 2.17 10.99
CA GLY A 41 -17.71 1.88 9.57
C GLY A 41 -17.95 3.07 8.63
N ALA A 42 -18.17 4.28 9.15
CA ALA A 42 -18.35 5.47 8.33
C ALA A 42 -17.15 5.67 7.39
N ASN A 43 -17.43 5.78 6.08
CA ASN A 43 -16.42 5.95 5.05
C ASN A 43 -16.96 6.88 3.94
N PRO A 44 -16.34 8.06 3.71
CA PRO A 44 -15.21 8.60 4.46
C PRO A 44 -15.62 9.12 5.85
N ILE A 45 -14.65 9.29 6.75
CA ILE A 45 -14.87 10.10 7.95
C ILE A 45 -15.11 11.55 7.52
N VAL A 46 -16.22 12.14 7.98
CA VAL A 46 -16.59 13.55 7.72
C VAL A 46 -16.41 14.35 9.02
N GLY A 47 -15.78 15.52 8.94
CA GLY A 47 -15.40 16.31 10.11
C GLY A 47 -14.08 15.84 10.72
N ILE A 48 -13.95 15.96 12.04
CA ILE A 48 -12.71 15.62 12.76
C ILE A 48 -12.50 14.10 12.75
N ARG A 49 -11.35 13.66 12.23
CA ARG A 49 -10.82 12.30 12.37
C ARG A 49 -10.01 12.19 13.66
N TYR A 50 -10.22 11.14 14.43
CA TYR A 50 -9.45 10.83 15.63
C TYR A 50 -8.63 9.56 15.43
N LYS A 51 -7.31 9.70 15.26
CA LYS A 51 -6.39 8.58 15.12
C LYS A 51 -5.89 8.12 16.48
N SER A 52 -5.92 6.82 16.77
CA SER A 52 -5.35 6.29 18.02
C SER A 52 -3.83 6.44 18.07
N THR A 53 -3.32 6.88 19.22
CA THR A 53 -1.87 6.86 19.52
C THR A 53 -1.38 5.51 20.03
N ARG A 54 -2.29 4.58 20.32
CA ARG A 54 -1.99 3.28 20.93
C ARG A 54 -2.19 2.10 19.98
N GLN A 55 -3.12 2.23 19.04
CA GLN A 55 -3.47 1.19 18.09
C GLN A 55 -3.10 1.64 16.67
N ASN A 56 -2.38 0.78 15.94
CA ASN A 56 -1.97 1.09 14.58
C ASN A 56 -3.16 0.98 13.63
N ASN A 57 -3.30 1.94 12.71
CA ASN A 57 -4.42 2.05 11.76
C ASN A 57 -5.79 1.93 12.45
N TYR A 58 -5.96 2.68 13.54
CA TYR A 58 -7.23 2.78 14.25
C TYR A 58 -7.69 4.23 14.25
N ASP A 59 -8.79 4.50 13.55
CA ASP A 59 -9.34 5.82 13.29
C ASP A 59 -10.83 5.83 13.65
N ILE A 60 -11.29 6.86 14.37
CA ILE A 60 -12.71 7.01 14.72
C ILE A 60 -13.22 8.41 14.36
N CYS A 61 -14.51 8.52 14.05
CA CYS A 61 -15.16 9.81 13.82
C CYS A 61 -15.53 10.50 15.15
N GLN A 62 -15.86 11.79 15.07
CA GLN A 62 -16.35 12.58 16.21
C GLN A 62 -17.53 11.91 16.94
N GLU A 63 -18.51 11.38 16.22
CA GLU A 63 -19.68 10.72 16.81
C GLU A 63 -19.28 9.52 17.67
N CYS A 64 -18.39 8.66 17.18
CA CYS A 64 -17.90 7.50 17.92
C CYS A 64 -17.06 7.91 19.13
N LEU A 65 -16.27 8.98 19.02
CA LEU A 65 -15.57 9.52 20.18
C LEU A 65 -16.56 9.98 21.27
N ASP A 66 -17.63 10.66 20.89
CA ASP A 66 -18.61 11.19 21.84
C ASP A 66 -19.44 10.06 22.47
N GLU A 67 -19.89 9.09 21.67
CA GLU A 67 -20.76 7.99 22.13
C GLU A 67 -20.01 6.89 22.88
N ASN A 68 -18.86 6.44 22.35
CA ASN A 68 -18.16 5.26 22.89
C ASN A 68 -17.00 5.62 23.81
N HIS A 69 -16.44 6.83 23.67
CA HIS A 69 -15.34 7.32 24.50
C HIS A 69 -15.76 8.48 25.41
N ASN A 70 -17.05 8.84 25.48
CA ASN A 70 -17.59 9.96 26.26
C ASN A 70 -16.86 11.29 25.96
N GLY A 71 -16.43 11.50 24.72
CA GLY A 71 -15.64 12.66 24.30
C GLY A 71 -14.20 12.67 24.83
N ASN A 72 -13.72 11.57 25.43
CA ASN A 72 -12.37 11.48 25.96
C ASN A 72 -11.34 11.32 24.84
N ARG A 73 -10.62 12.41 24.56
CA ARG A 73 -9.55 12.44 23.55
C ARG A 73 -8.25 11.77 24.00
N GLN A 74 -8.15 11.28 25.24
CA GLN A 74 -6.91 10.70 25.74
C GLN A 74 -6.53 9.44 24.95
N GLY A 75 -5.40 9.49 24.26
CA GLY A 75 -4.94 8.40 23.40
C GLY A 75 -5.38 8.52 21.93
N PHE A 76 -5.89 9.70 21.53
CA PHE A 76 -6.21 10.04 20.15
C PHE A 76 -5.57 11.36 19.74
N VAL A 77 -5.20 11.47 18.46
CA VAL A 77 -4.83 12.74 17.82
C VAL A 77 -5.99 13.18 16.92
N ALA A 78 -6.43 14.42 17.11
CA ALA A 78 -7.44 15.04 16.26
C ALA A 78 -6.79 15.55 14.97
N ILE A 79 -7.38 15.18 13.84
CA ILE A 79 -6.97 15.59 12.50
C ILE A 79 -8.17 16.35 11.92
N GLU A 80 -8.04 17.67 11.85
CA GLU A 80 -9.13 18.58 11.47
C GLU A 80 -9.12 18.95 9.98
N GLU A 81 -8.03 18.65 9.27
CA GLU A 81 -7.83 18.93 7.85
C GLU A 81 -7.67 17.64 7.06
N GLU A 82 -7.99 17.65 5.77
CA GLU A 82 -7.59 16.55 4.88
C GLU A 82 -6.07 16.59 4.74
N VAL A 83 -5.38 15.67 5.42
CA VAL A 83 -3.93 15.53 5.36
C VAL A 83 -3.64 14.30 4.52
N ASP A 84 -2.78 14.44 3.51
CA ASP A 84 -2.26 13.31 2.77
C ASP A 84 -1.44 12.41 3.72
N ASP A 85 -1.56 11.08 3.58
CA ASP A 85 -0.98 10.09 4.49
C ASP A 85 0.54 10.27 4.72
N GLU A 86 1.24 10.90 3.76
CA GLU A 86 2.68 11.21 3.83
C GLU A 86 3.02 12.34 4.82
N ASP A 87 2.21 13.39 4.87
CA ASP A 87 2.42 14.54 5.77
C ASP A 87 1.95 14.24 7.21
N GLU A 88 1.03 13.27 7.37
CA GLU A 88 0.51 12.80 8.67
C GLU A 88 1.63 12.16 9.52
N ALA A 89 2.47 11.30 8.92
CA ALA A 89 3.57 10.64 9.61
C ALA A 89 4.62 11.63 10.12
N VAL A 90 4.87 12.70 9.36
CA VAL A 90 5.82 13.76 9.71
C VAL A 90 5.27 14.64 10.84
N ARG A 91 3.98 14.98 10.83
CA ARG A 91 3.35 15.81 11.88
C ARG A 91 3.16 15.06 13.20
N LEU A 92 2.77 13.79 13.17
CA LEU A 92 2.60 12.98 14.39
C LEU A 92 3.92 12.71 15.14
N ALA A 93 5.05 12.72 14.43
CA ALA A 93 6.37 12.65 15.06
C ALA A 93 6.75 13.92 15.86
N GLY A 94 6.03 15.04 15.66
CA GLY A 94 6.41 16.35 16.19
C GLY A 94 5.63 16.87 17.41
N LEU A 95 4.50 16.25 17.82
CA LEU A 95 3.56 16.91 18.76
C LEU A 95 3.33 16.25 20.11
N ASP A 96 3.87 15.07 20.40
CA ASP A 96 3.95 14.59 21.78
C ASP A 96 5.17 13.69 21.93
N GLY A 97 6.12 14.11 22.78
CA GLY A 97 7.42 13.48 23.04
C GLY A 97 7.35 12.12 23.73
N THR A 98 6.45 11.24 23.30
CA THR A 98 6.36 9.82 23.69
C THR A 98 6.03 8.87 22.52
N ALA A 99 6.11 9.33 21.27
CA ALA A 99 6.09 8.43 20.11
C ALA A 99 7.38 7.58 20.11
N LEU A 100 7.18 6.26 20.25
CA LEU A 100 8.19 5.21 20.35
C LEU A 100 9.48 5.47 19.55
N GLU A 101 10.60 5.30 20.25
CA GLU A 101 11.93 4.98 19.74
C GLU A 101 11.90 3.75 18.81
N ARG A 102 11.32 3.85 17.61
CA ARG A 102 11.57 2.82 16.59
C ARG A 102 12.98 3.03 16.10
N ASN A 103 13.81 1.99 16.20
CA ASN A 103 15.11 1.96 15.57
C ASN A 103 14.92 1.78 14.05
N SER A 104 14.42 2.84 13.41
CA SER A 104 14.14 2.90 11.97
C SER A 104 15.36 3.39 11.21
N LEU A 105 15.64 2.79 10.06
CA LEU A 105 16.70 3.22 9.16
C LEU A 105 16.13 3.54 7.78
N VAL A 106 16.33 4.78 7.32
CA VAL A 106 15.97 5.20 5.96
C VAL A 106 17.23 5.26 5.10
N CYS A 107 17.20 4.67 3.91
CA CYS A 107 18.31 4.65 2.97
C CYS A 107 17.84 5.03 1.56
N SER A 108 18.48 6.00 0.93
CA SER A 108 18.31 6.34 -0.49
C SER A 108 19.37 5.59 -1.30
N GLY A 109 18.99 4.40 -1.79
CA GLY A 109 19.81 3.49 -2.57
C GLY A 109 20.59 2.47 -1.75
N ILE A 110 21.10 1.44 -2.44
CA ILE A 110 21.85 0.35 -1.81
C ILE A 110 23.25 0.78 -1.36
N ASP A 111 23.81 1.87 -1.88
CA ASP A 111 25.09 2.41 -1.43
C ASP A 111 25.00 2.91 0.02
N GLN A 112 23.98 3.71 0.34
CA GLN A 112 23.73 4.18 1.71
C GLN A 112 23.42 3.01 2.66
N LEU A 113 22.71 2.00 2.16
CA LEU A 113 22.43 0.78 2.91
C LEU A 113 23.73 0.05 3.31
N VAL A 114 24.70 -0.04 2.40
CA VAL A 114 26.00 -0.67 2.64
C VAL A 114 26.89 0.16 3.57
N GLU A 115 26.81 1.48 3.47
CA GLU A 115 27.57 2.42 4.29
C GLU A 115 27.02 2.55 5.73
N SER A 116 25.79 2.11 5.99
CA SER A 116 25.14 2.22 7.31
C SER A 116 25.88 1.43 8.41
N PRO A 117 26.41 2.09 9.45
CA PRO A 117 27.07 1.41 10.57
C PRO A 117 26.14 0.49 11.34
N LEU A 118 24.85 0.82 11.39
CA LEU A 118 23.83 0.01 12.06
C LEU A 118 23.69 -1.35 11.37
N LEU A 119 23.64 -1.37 10.05
CA LEU A 119 23.51 -2.61 9.27
C LEU A 119 24.80 -3.43 9.24
N GLN A 120 25.96 -2.78 9.29
CA GLN A 120 27.25 -3.48 9.33
C GLN A 120 27.42 -4.35 10.58
N ASN A 121 26.73 -4.02 11.67
CA ASN A 121 26.64 -4.87 12.86
C ASN A 121 25.31 -5.66 12.85
N PRO A 122 25.33 -6.99 12.60
CA PRO A 122 24.12 -7.81 12.48
C PRO A 122 23.30 -7.94 13.78
N ASN A 123 23.85 -7.48 14.90
CA ASN A 123 23.21 -7.47 16.21
C ASN A 123 22.69 -6.09 16.61
N SER A 124 22.88 -5.05 15.80
CA SER A 124 22.24 -3.75 16.02
C SER A 124 20.73 -3.96 16.09
N GLN A 125 20.04 -3.24 16.97
CA GLN A 125 18.59 -3.25 16.96
C GLN A 125 18.14 -2.30 15.84
N ILE A 126 17.53 -2.87 14.80
CA ILE A 126 16.84 -2.14 13.74
C ILE A 126 15.49 -2.81 13.63
N ASP A 127 14.42 -2.09 13.91
CA ASP A 127 13.07 -2.65 13.85
C ASP A 127 12.56 -2.66 12.42
N ASP A 128 12.82 -1.58 11.68
CA ASP A 128 12.33 -1.37 10.33
C ASP A 128 13.36 -0.63 9.45
N ILE A 129 13.35 -0.95 8.16
CA ILE A 129 14.14 -0.26 7.14
C ILE A 129 13.21 0.25 6.05
N THR A 130 13.32 1.52 5.72
CA THR A 130 12.75 2.10 4.50
C THR A 130 13.87 2.30 3.49
N LEU A 131 13.85 1.52 2.41
CA LEU A 131 14.83 1.58 1.33
C LEU A 131 14.20 2.21 0.08
N ILE A 132 14.64 3.41 -0.25
CA ILE A 132 14.22 4.14 -1.45
C ILE A 132 15.22 3.86 -2.56
N LEU A 133 14.80 3.07 -3.55
CA LEU A 133 15.57 2.79 -4.76
C LEU A 133 15.19 3.81 -5.83
N GLU A 134 16.00 4.85 -5.94
CA GLU A 134 15.79 5.91 -6.93
C GLU A 134 16.77 5.77 -8.10
N GLY A 135 16.25 5.82 -9.33
CA GLY A 135 17.10 6.10 -10.48
C GLY A 135 17.52 7.57 -10.42
N ARG A 136 18.82 7.90 -10.38
CA ARG A 136 19.23 9.32 -10.35
C ARG A 136 19.06 9.97 -11.74
N HIS A 137 18.50 11.18 -11.76
CA HIS A 137 18.45 12.02 -12.96
C HIS A 137 19.86 12.42 -13.41
N TYR A 138 20.17 12.12 -14.67
CA TYR A 138 21.50 12.23 -15.25
C TYR A 138 22.00 13.67 -15.46
N ARG A 139 23.12 14.02 -14.80
CA ARG A 139 24.26 14.69 -15.46
C ARG A 139 25.60 13.96 -15.27
N HIS A 140 25.69 12.99 -14.36
CA HIS A 140 26.87 12.16 -14.20
C HIS A 140 26.50 10.69 -14.34
N GLN A 141 27.23 9.98 -15.22
CA GLN A 141 27.21 8.52 -15.36
C GLN A 141 27.65 7.88 -14.07
N GLN A 142 26.73 7.65 -13.14
CA GLN A 142 26.91 6.57 -12.19
C GLN A 142 26.60 5.28 -12.94
N ALA A 143 27.65 4.47 -13.09
CA ALA A 143 27.58 3.11 -13.58
C ALA A 143 26.64 2.29 -12.69
N GLU A 144 26.16 1.16 -13.21
CA GLU A 144 25.48 0.16 -12.38
C GLU A 144 26.23 -0.08 -11.06
N PRO A 145 25.52 -0.36 -9.96
CA PRO A 145 26.17 -0.61 -8.69
C PRO A 145 27.23 -1.70 -8.86
N ASP A 146 28.44 -1.42 -8.37
CA ASP A 146 29.55 -2.36 -8.45
C ASP A 146 29.11 -3.72 -7.87
N SER A 147 29.60 -4.79 -8.48
CA SER A 147 29.52 -6.16 -7.96
C SER A 147 29.76 -6.23 -6.44
N THR A 148 30.74 -5.49 -5.94
CA THR A 148 31.05 -5.37 -4.51
C THR A 148 29.87 -4.84 -3.68
N VAL A 149 29.19 -3.80 -4.15
CA VAL A 149 28.04 -3.19 -3.45
C VAL A 149 26.87 -4.17 -3.42
N ARG A 150 26.62 -4.88 -4.52
CA ARG A 150 25.56 -5.89 -4.62
C ARG A 150 25.80 -7.06 -3.67
N ASP A 151 27.00 -7.62 -3.67
CA ASP A 151 27.35 -8.75 -2.80
C ASP A 151 27.33 -8.33 -1.32
N THR A 152 27.75 -7.11 -1.03
CA THR A 152 27.68 -6.57 0.34
C THR A 152 26.23 -6.37 0.78
N THR A 153 25.36 -5.84 -0.08
CA THR A 153 23.92 -5.72 0.19
C THR A 153 23.29 -7.08 0.52
N ILE A 154 23.56 -8.10 -0.30
CA ILE A 154 23.07 -9.46 -0.08
C ILE A 154 23.53 -9.99 1.29
N ARG A 155 24.81 -9.80 1.62
CA ARG A 155 25.40 -10.25 2.89
C ARG A 155 24.77 -9.55 4.10
N LEU A 156 24.63 -8.22 4.05
CA LEU A 156 24.09 -7.44 5.16
C LEU A 156 22.64 -7.83 5.45
N LEU A 157 21.79 -7.86 4.43
CA LEU A 157 20.37 -8.21 4.61
C LEU A 157 20.18 -9.67 5.02
N SER A 158 20.96 -10.62 4.48
CA SER A 158 20.81 -12.03 4.87
C SER A 158 21.25 -12.35 6.29
N GLN A 159 22.21 -11.58 6.84
CA GLN A 159 22.78 -11.82 8.17
C GLN A 159 22.10 -11.05 9.30
N HIS A 160 21.29 -10.02 8.98
CA HIS A 160 20.67 -9.17 9.99
C HIS A 160 19.58 -9.89 10.77
N ARG A 161 19.67 -9.89 12.10
CA ARG A 161 18.85 -10.75 12.97
C ARG A 161 17.67 -10.07 13.64
N THR A 162 17.68 -8.75 13.73
CA THR A 162 16.70 -7.96 14.49
C THR A 162 15.66 -7.28 13.62
N LEU A 163 15.89 -7.23 12.30
CA LEU A 163 15.03 -6.54 11.33
C LEU A 163 13.67 -7.21 11.25
N LYS A 164 12.59 -6.52 11.61
CA LYS A 164 11.23 -7.10 11.63
C LYS A 164 10.45 -6.76 10.36
N GLU A 165 10.62 -5.55 9.88
CA GLU A 165 9.85 -4.99 8.77
C GLU A 165 10.78 -4.33 7.74
N MET A 166 10.39 -4.39 6.47
CA MET A 166 11.13 -3.70 5.42
C MET A 166 10.17 -3.10 4.41
N GLU A 167 10.32 -1.80 4.17
CA GLU A 167 9.64 -1.07 3.12
C GLU A 167 10.63 -0.78 1.99
N ILE A 168 10.22 -1.06 0.76
CA ILE A 168 11.03 -0.81 -0.43
C ILE A 168 10.21 0.09 -1.35
N GLN A 169 10.68 1.30 -1.55
CA GLN A 169 10.10 2.25 -2.49
C GLN A 169 10.95 2.27 -3.75
N ILE A 170 10.35 2.04 -4.92
CA ILE A 170 11.03 1.98 -6.21
C ILE A 170 10.57 3.17 -7.03
N VAL A 171 11.42 4.19 -7.12
CA VAL A 171 11.13 5.43 -7.86
C VAL A 171 11.97 5.45 -9.14
N SER A 172 11.31 5.33 -10.30
CA SER A 172 12.02 5.25 -11.58
C SER A 172 12.34 6.61 -12.18
N TYR A 173 13.64 6.82 -12.42
CA TYR A 173 14.14 7.72 -13.46
C TYR A 173 15.26 6.98 -14.23
N PRO A 174 15.70 7.42 -15.42
CA PRO A 174 15.93 6.63 -16.64
C PRO A 174 16.89 5.41 -16.59
N GLN A 175 17.55 5.14 -15.48
CA GLN A 175 18.42 3.99 -15.24
C GLN A 175 17.64 2.79 -14.69
N SER A 176 18.01 1.59 -15.13
CA SER A 176 17.43 0.33 -14.63
C SER A 176 17.81 0.09 -13.16
N LEU A 177 16.80 -0.12 -12.31
CA LEU A 177 16.99 -0.53 -10.91
C LEU A 177 17.10 -2.05 -10.72
N THR A 178 17.18 -2.82 -11.82
CA THR A 178 17.15 -4.30 -11.79
C THR A 178 18.16 -4.88 -10.81
N HIS A 179 19.42 -4.45 -10.87
CA HIS A 179 20.46 -5.01 -10.02
C HIS A 179 20.27 -4.70 -8.53
N SER A 180 19.73 -3.54 -8.19
CA SER A 180 19.40 -3.18 -6.81
C SER A 180 18.25 -4.04 -6.29
N ILE A 181 17.19 -4.22 -7.10
CA ILE A 181 16.07 -5.09 -6.76
C ILE A 181 16.56 -6.53 -6.57
N VAL A 182 17.39 -7.04 -7.47
CA VAL A 182 17.96 -8.40 -7.38
C VAL A 182 18.82 -8.57 -6.13
N ALA A 183 19.67 -7.60 -5.79
CA ALA A 183 20.52 -7.67 -4.61
C ALA A 183 19.68 -7.69 -3.32
N VAL A 184 18.69 -6.81 -3.20
CA VAL A 184 17.79 -6.75 -2.04
C VAL A 184 16.96 -8.02 -1.90
N THR A 185 16.32 -8.47 -2.98
CA THR A 185 15.51 -9.71 -2.95
C THR A 185 16.33 -10.95 -2.62
N ARG A 186 17.55 -11.08 -3.16
CA ARG A 186 18.44 -12.20 -2.82
C ARG A 186 18.92 -12.15 -1.37
N GLY A 187 19.24 -10.97 -0.85
CA GLY A 187 19.60 -10.80 0.55
C GLY A 187 18.46 -11.23 1.48
N LEU A 188 17.24 -10.80 1.16
CA LEU A 188 16.04 -11.14 1.93
C LEU A 188 15.60 -12.59 1.76
N ALA A 189 15.91 -13.26 0.65
CA ALA A 189 15.52 -14.66 0.43
C ALA A 189 16.02 -15.60 1.54
N ASN A 190 17.18 -15.28 2.13
CA ASN A 190 17.78 -16.04 3.23
C ASN A 190 17.59 -15.38 4.60
N ASN A 191 16.93 -14.22 4.66
CA ASN A 191 16.71 -13.51 5.92
C ASN A 191 15.67 -14.24 6.79
N THR A 192 15.98 -14.36 8.09
CA THR A 192 15.18 -15.11 9.07
C THR A 192 14.47 -14.23 10.10
N SER A 193 14.58 -12.90 9.96
CA SER A 193 14.06 -11.92 10.91
C SER A 193 12.85 -11.15 10.36
N VAL A 194 12.86 -10.79 9.07
CA VAL A 194 11.83 -10.00 8.41
C VAL A 194 10.53 -10.81 8.27
N LYS A 195 9.46 -10.30 8.88
CA LYS A 195 8.13 -10.92 8.84
C LYS A 195 7.16 -10.18 7.92
N SER A 196 7.37 -8.89 7.71
CA SER A 196 6.51 -8.03 6.91
C SER A 196 7.32 -7.26 5.89
N MET A 197 6.80 -7.16 4.67
CA MET A 197 7.41 -6.40 3.60
C MET A 197 6.38 -5.58 2.83
N ALA A 198 6.72 -4.32 2.54
CA ALA A 198 5.97 -3.45 1.66
C ALA A 198 6.82 -3.04 0.46
N TRP A 199 6.19 -3.01 -0.72
CA TRP A 199 6.77 -2.61 -1.99
C TRP A 199 5.92 -1.49 -2.58
N THR A 200 6.44 -0.28 -2.62
CA THR A 200 5.84 0.86 -3.33
C THR A 200 6.53 1.00 -4.68
N ILE A 201 5.76 0.95 -5.76
CA ILE A 201 6.28 0.85 -7.11
C ILE A 201 5.81 2.04 -7.94
N GLU A 202 6.69 3.02 -8.03
CA GLU A 202 6.59 4.20 -8.87
C GLU A 202 7.54 4.07 -10.06
N CYS A 203 7.50 2.91 -10.74
CA CYS A 203 8.52 2.58 -11.72
C CYS A 203 8.01 2.35 -13.15
N SER A 204 8.81 2.78 -14.14
CA SER A 204 8.53 2.53 -15.55
C SER A 204 8.69 1.05 -15.91
N GLY A 205 8.08 0.63 -17.03
CA GLY A 205 8.25 -0.71 -17.62
C GLY A 205 9.69 -1.24 -17.75
N ARG A 206 10.70 -0.37 -17.70
CA ARG A 206 12.11 -0.72 -17.89
C ARG A 206 12.79 -1.25 -16.62
N ASP A 207 12.26 -0.94 -15.44
CA ASP A 207 12.92 -1.25 -14.16
C ASP A 207 12.50 -2.61 -13.62
N MET A 208 11.26 -2.99 -13.89
CA MET A 208 10.72 -4.31 -13.60
C MET A 208 11.03 -5.28 -14.75
N THR A 209 12.32 -5.61 -14.90
CA THR A 209 12.80 -6.58 -15.87
C THR A 209 12.38 -8.00 -15.49
N GLU A 210 12.56 -8.94 -16.42
CA GLU A 210 12.33 -10.36 -16.14
C GLU A 210 13.22 -10.86 -15.00
N GLU A 211 14.48 -10.41 -14.93
CA GLU A 211 15.41 -10.77 -13.86
C GLU A 211 14.94 -10.26 -12.49
N ALA A 212 14.51 -9.00 -12.40
CA ALA A 212 13.95 -8.43 -11.17
C ALA A 212 12.70 -9.20 -10.71
N CYS A 213 11.80 -9.50 -11.65
CA CYS A 213 10.63 -10.34 -11.38
C CYS A 213 11.04 -11.73 -10.86
N GLN A 214 11.94 -12.42 -11.54
CA GLN A 214 12.39 -13.76 -11.12
C GLN A 214 13.00 -13.73 -9.71
N ALA A 215 13.70 -12.67 -9.34
CA ALA A 215 14.26 -12.52 -8.00
C ALA A 215 13.18 -12.30 -6.93
N ILE A 216 12.12 -11.52 -7.20
CA ILE A 216 10.95 -11.39 -6.33
C ILE A 216 10.22 -12.74 -6.20
N GLN A 217 10.00 -13.45 -7.29
CA GLN A 217 9.38 -14.79 -7.26
C GLN A 217 10.21 -15.79 -6.45
N HIS A 218 11.54 -15.74 -6.59
CA HIS A 218 12.44 -16.56 -5.79
C HIS A 218 12.31 -16.23 -4.29
N LEU A 219 12.29 -14.94 -3.92
CA LEU A 219 12.04 -14.49 -2.55
C LEU A 219 10.73 -15.07 -2.01
N MET A 220 9.63 -14.94 -2.76
CA MET A 220 8.31 -15.42 -2.33
C MET A 220 8.23 -16.94 -2.16
N THR A 221 8.99 -17.71 -2.95
CA THR A 221 8.93 -19.18 -2.95
C THR A 221 9.96 -19.84 -2.02
N HIS A 222 11.03 -19.13 -1.62
CA HIS A 222 12.10 -19.68 -0.80
C HIS A 222 12.14 -19.11 0.62
N ASN A 223 11.76 -17.84 0.82
CA ASN A 223 11.74 -17.28 2.16
C ASN A 223 10.53 -17.82 2.94
N THR A 224 10.79 -18.42 4.10
CA THR A 224 9.76 -19.02 4.96
C THR A 224 9.35 -18.15 6.14
N THR A 225 9.99 -16.99 6.29
CA THR A 225 9.84 -16.06 7.43
C THR A 225 8.82 -14.97 7.14
N ILE A 226 8.83 -14.43 5.91
CA ILE A 226 7.95 -13.34 5.50
C ILE A 226 6.51 -13.86 5.46
N GLN A 227 5.68 -13.30 6.32
CA GLN A 227 4.26 -13.65 6.43
C GLN A 227 3.39 -12.67 5.65
N PHE A 228 3.81 -11.42 5.53
CA PHE A 228 3.02 -10.36 4.89
C PHE A 228 3.83 -9.70 3.78
N MET A 229 3.23 -9.60 2.60
CA MET A 229 3.82 -8.89 1.48
C MET A 229 2.78 -7.97 0.84
N PHE A 230 3.08 -6.68 0.84
CA PHE A 230 2.22 -5.63 0.30
C PHE A 230 2.88 -5.07 -0.95
N PHE A 231 2.14 -5.03 -2.04
CA PHE A 231 2.53 -4.36 -3.28
C PHE A 231 1.57 -3.21 -3.52
N PHE A 232 2.10 -2.01 -3.64
CA PHE A 232 1.38 -0.79 -3.90
C PHE A 232 1.97 -0.15 -5.15
N GLN A 233 1.11 0.18 -6.11
CA GLN A 233 1.44 1.07 -7.21
C GLN A 233 0.75 2.39 -6.96
N ASP A 234 1.56 3.43 -6.81
CA ASP A 234 1.08 4.80 -6.72
C ASP A 234 0.49 5.27 -8.07
N THR A 235 -0.43 6.22 -7.98
CA THR A 235 -1.41 6.75 -8.95
C THR A 235 -0.83 7.38 -10.22
N GLY A 236 0.44 7.13 -10.52
CA GLY A 236 1.16 7.71 -11.63
C GLY A 236 0.59 7.35 -13.02
N TRP A 237 0.83 8.26 -13.96
CA TRP A 237 0.38 8.27 -15.34
C TRP A 237 0.22 6.88 -16.02
N PRO A 238 -0.99 6.53 -16.51
CA PRO A 238 -1.36 5.16 -16.89
C PRO A 238 -0.59 4.58 -18.10
N GLY A 239 0.13 5.40 -18.87
CA GLY A 239 0.72 4.97 -20.15
C GLY A 239 1.99 4.11 -20.05
N ARG A 240 2.96 4.47 -19.19
CA ARG A 240 4.29 3.81 -19.14
C ARG A 240 4.51 2.91 -17.93
N LEU A 241 3.75 3.12 -16.84
CA LEU A 241 3.82 2.31 -15.63
C LEU A 241 3.09 0.97 -15.79
N ALA A 242 2.12 0.91 -16.71
CA ALA A 242 1.29 -0.27 -16.95
C ALA A 242 2.10 -1.55 -17.22
N THR A 243 3.12 -1.49 -18.09
CA THR A 243 3.88 -2.68 -18.48
C THR A 243 4.72 -3.26 -17.33
N ALA A 244 5.34 -2.41 -16.51
CA ALA A 244 6.09 -2.87 -15.33
C ALA A 244 5.16 -3.54 -14.34
N PHE A 245 4.04 -2.89 -14.07
CA PHE A 245 3.07 -3.38 -13.11
C PHE A 245 2.44 -4.70 -13.57
N LEU A 246 2.06 -4.83 -14.84
CA LEU A 246 1.54 -6.10 -15.39
C LEU A 246 2.56 -7.25 -15.31
N ARG A 247 3.86 -6.96 -15.52
CA ARG A 247 4.94 -7.94 -15.35
C ARG A 247 5.08 -8.39 -13.91
N LEU A 248 5.18 -7.42 -12.99
CA LEU A 248 5.22 -7.71 -11.56
C LEU A 248 4.00 -8.52 -11.14
N GLN A 249 2.82 -8.13 -11.60
CA GLN A 249 1.58 -8.83 -11.30
C GLN A 249 1.65 -10.29 -11.80
N SER A 250 2.08 -10.53 -13.05
CA SER A 250 2.24 -11.90 -13.56
C SER A 250 3.23 -12.73 -12.72
N CYS A 251 4.31 -12.10 -12.28
CA CYS A 251 5.34 -12.69 -11.42
C CYS A 251 4.80 -13.06 -10.03
N VAL A 252 4.27 -12.08 -9.30
CA VAL A 252 3.72 -12.25 -7.95
C VAL A 252 2.64 -13.32 -7.95
N PHE A 253 1.68 -13.23 -8.89
CA PHE A 253 0.60 -14.22 -8.98
C PHE A 253 1.07 -15.59 -9.44
N GLY A 254 2.15 -15.67 -10.23
CA GLY A 254 2.81 -16.93 -10.59
C GLY A 254 3.53 -17.60 -9.43
N ALA A 255 3.95 -16.84 -8.42
CA ALA A 255 4.63 -17.35 -7.23
C ALA A 255 3.66 -17.92 -6.17
N LEU A 256 2.39 -17.48 -6.17
CA LEU A 256 1.43 -17.77 -5.09
C LEU A 256 1.20 -19.25 -4.82
N LEU A 257 1.26 -20.12 -5.83
CA LEU A 257 1.02 -21.55 -5.64
C LEU A 257 2.07 -22.19 -4.73
N ASN A 258 3.31 -21.71 -4.80
CA ASN A 258 4.46 -22.27 -4.08
C ASN A 258 4.99 -21.32 -3.00
N THR A 259 4.31 -20.21 -2.73
CA THR A 259 4.78 -19.23 -1.75
C THR A 259 4.63 -19.75 -0.32
N HIS A 260 5.51 -19.27 0.56
CA HIS A 260 5.38 -19.45 2.00
C HIS A 260 4.72 -18.26 2.70
N ILE A 261 4.34 -17.22 1.95
CA ILE A 261 3.72 -16.00 2.46
C ILE A 261 2.25 -16.29 2.84
N ASP A 262 1.86 -15.83 4.02
CA ASP A 262 0.49 -15.97 4.52
C ASP A 262 -0.44 -14.98 3.80
N THR A 263 -0.07 -13.71 3.72
CA THR A 263 -0.91 -12.63 3.20
C THR A 263 -0.20 -11.84 2.12
N VAL A 264 -0.80 -11.78 0.93
CA VAL A 264 -0.39 -10.92 -0.17
C VAL A 264 -1.46 -9.84 -0.38
N ARG A 265 -1.08 -8.57 -0.31
CA ARG A 265 -1.94 -7.46 -0.75
C ARG A 265 -1.35 -6.88 -2.02
N PHE A 266 -2.20 -6.59 -2.99
CA PHE A 266 -1.82 -6.01 -4.26
C PHE A 266 -2.76 -4.86 -4.60
N GLN A 267 -2.27 -3.64 -4.52
CA GLN A 267 -3.04 -2.43 -4.75
C GLN A 267 -2.41 -1.63 -5.90
N GLY A 268 -3.24 -1.08 -6.78
CA GLY A 268 -2.76 -0.25 -7.88
C GLY A 268 -3.90 0.24 -8.77
N PHE A 269 -3.56 0.83 -9.91
CA PHE A 269 -4.58 1.38 -10.83
C PHE A 269 -5.19 0.31 -11.75
N LEU A 270 -4.38 -0.67 -12.17
CA LEU A 270 -4.78 -1.67 -13.17
C LEU A 270 -5.36 -2.92 -12.52
N ALA A 271 -6.61 -3.22 -12.82
CA ALA A 271 -7.28 -4.43 -12.38
C ALA A 271 -6.49 -5.71 -12.69
N VAL A 272 -6.61 -6.72 -11.82
CA VAL A 272 -5.97 -8.01 -12.04
C VAL A 272 -6.52 -8.67 -13.30
N ASN A 273 -5.68 -8.90 -14.31
CA ASN A 273 -6.12 -9.64 -15.50
C ASN A 273 -6.65 -11.06 -15.17
N ARG A 274 -7.53 -11.60 -16.04
CA ARG A 274 -8.20 -12.90 -15.81
C ARG A 274 -7.26 -14.07 -15.54
N ASP A 275 -6.09 -14.09 -16.17
CA ASP A 275 -5.15 -15.19 -15.98
C ASP A 275 -4.48 -15.14 -14.60
N ASN A 276 -4.14 -13.95 -14.12
CA ASN A 276 -3.65 -13.77 -12.76
C ASN A 276 -4.76 -14.03 -11.73
N GLN A 277 -6.02 -13.70 -12.01
CA GLN A 277 -7.15 -14.11 -11.16
C GLN A 277 -7.25 -15.64 -11.03
N LYS A 278 -7.12 -16.39 -12.15
CA LYS A 278 -7.10 -17.86 -12.13
C LYS A 278 -5.93 -18.41 -11.31
N LYS A 279 -4.75 -17.81 -11.42
CA LYS A 279 -3.56 -18.20 -10.62
C LYS A 279 -3.80 -17.96 -9.12
N ALA A 280 -4.34 -16.81 -8.74
CA ALA A 280 -4.73 -16.52 -7.36
C ALA A 280 -5.75 -17.53 -6.84
N TRP A 281 -6.76 -17.86 -7.64
CA TRP A 281 -7.77 -18.85 -7.30
C TRP A 281 -7.16 -20.24 -7.07
N ALA A 282 -6.32 -20.71 -8.00
CA ALA A 282 -5.61 -21.97 -7.87
C ALA A 282 -4.74 -22.01 -6.62
N ALA A 283 -3.96 -20.94 -6.38
CA ALA A 283 -3.12 -20.83 -5.19
C ALA A 283 -3.93 -20.85 -3.90
N MET A 284 -5.06 -20.14 -3.82
CA MET A 284 -5.93 -20.18 -2.64
C MET A 284 -6.53 -21.56 -2.36
N LYS A 285 -6.72 -22.37 -3.40
CA LYS A 285 -7.26 -23.73 -3.29
C LYS A 285 -6.16 -24.74 -2.91
N GLU A 286 -4.98 -24.61 -3.49
CA GLU A 286 -3.95 -25.65 -3.48
C GLU A 286 -2.78 -25.35 -2.51
N ASN A 287 -2.55 -24.07 -2.16
CA ASN A 287 -1.53 -23.69 -1.20
C ASN A 287 -2.14 -23.56 0.22
N PRO A 288 -1.88 -24.51 1.13
CA PRO A 288 -2.44 -24.48 2.48
C PRO A 288 -1.87 -23.38 3.37
N ARG A 289 -0.73 -22.78 3.00
CA ARG A 289 -0.12 -21.66 3.73
C ARG A 289 -0.73 -20.33 3.34
N LEU A 290 -1.16 -20.18 2.08
CA LEU A 290 -1.70 -18.93 1.61
C LEU A 290 -3.05 -18.67 2.28
N LYS A 291 -3.03 -17.68 3.17
CA LYS A 291 -4.13 -17.30 4.04
C LYS A 291 -4.93 -16.16 3.45
N ARG A 292 -4.27 -15.20 2.80
CA ARG A 292 -4.92 -14.00 2.30
C ARG A 292 -4.36 -13.48 0.99
N ILE A 293 -5.22 -13.22 0.01
CA ILE A 293 -4.96 -12.36 -1.14
C ILE A 293 -5.98 -11.23 -1.08
N LYS A 294 -5.52 -9.99 -0.97
CA LYS A 294 -6.37 -8.79 -1.09
C LYS A 294 -5.93 -8.02 -2.32
N THR A 295 -6.87 -7.64 -3.17
CA THR A 295 -6.58 -6.72 -4.27
C THR A 295 -7.52 -5.53 -4.25
N THR A 296 -7.01 -4.33 -4.53
CA THR A 296 -7.76 -3.07 -4.50
C THR A 296 -7.35 -2.21 -5.70
N PHE A 297 -8.31 -1.70 -6.48
CA PHE A 297 -8.05 -0.91 -7.68
C PHE A 297 -8.92 0.35 -7.74
N GLU A 298 -8.36 1.46 -8.21
CA GLU A 298 -9.05 2.77 -8.17
C GLU A 298 -10.21 2.90 -9.15
N GLN A 299 -10.11 2.25 -10.32
CA GLN A 299 -11.16 2.37 -11.34
C GLN A 299 -12.32 1.39 -11.18
N GLU A 300 -12.16 0.39 -10.30
CA GLU A 300 -13.19 -0.58 -10.03
C GLU A 300 -13.04 -1.04 -8.58
N ASP A 301 -14.07 -0.84 -7.74
CA ASP A 301 -14.21 -1.43 -6.41
C ASP A 301 -14.38 -2.97 -6.51
N TYR A 302 -13.48 -3.65 -7.22
CA TYR A 302 -13.20 -5.05 -6.97
C TYR A 302 -12.35 -5.11 -5.70
N MET A 303 -13.00 -4.95 -4.55
CA MET A 303 -12.61 -5.73 -3.39
C MET A 303 -12.80 -7.20 -3.78
N LEU A 304 -11.80 -7.76 -4.45
CA LEU A 304 -11.55 -9.18 -4.34
C LEU A 304 -11.00 -9.37 -2.92
N GLU A 305 -11.91 -9.38 -1.94
CA GLU A 305 -11.77 -10.18 -0.72
C GLU A 305 -11.74 -11.65 -1.17
N LEU A 306 -10.62 -12.04 -1.78
CA LEU A 306 -10.51 -13.32 -2.48
C LEU A 306 -10.16 -14.42 -1.49
N LEU A 307 -10.92 -14.53 -0.40
CA LEU A 307 -10.71 -15.41 0.75
C LEU A 307 -12.02 -15.60 1.50
N ARG A 308 -12.37 -16.75 2.08
CA ARG A 308 -11.62 -17.93 2.49
C ARG A 308 -12.72 -18.90 2.92
N ARG A 309 -12.77 -20.14 2.43
CA ARG A 309 -13.64 -21.22 2.98
C ARG A 309 -15.12 -20.88 3.25
N ASP A 310 -15.64 -19.78 2.71
CA ASP A 310 -16.98 -19.34 2.99
C ASP A 310 -17.93 -20.05 2.02
N LYS A 311 -19.00 -20.64 2.57
CA LYS A 311 -20.09 -21.25 1.78
C LYS A 311 -20.61 -20.26 0.72
N LYS A 312 -20.47 -18.95 0.99
CA LYS A 312 -20.75 -17.83 0.08
C LYS A 312 -20.04 -17.92 -1.28
N TYR A 313 -18.79 -18.39 -1.36
CA TYR A 313 -18.05 -18.45 -2.63
C TYR A 313 -18.21 -19.80 -3.35
N GLN A 314 -18.41 -20.91 -2.61
CA GLN A 314 -18.82 -22.18 -3.23
C GLN A 314 -20.12 -21.99 -4.01
N TRP A 315 -21.07 -21.27 -3.42
CA TRP A 315 -22.31 -20.84 -4.06
C TRP A 315 -22.04 -20.02 -5.34
N MET A 316 -21.15 -19.01 -5.27
CA MET A 316 -20.87 -18.13 -6.42
C MET A 316 -20.16 -18.85 -7.57
N THR A 317 -19.30 -19.83 -7.28
CA THR A 317 -18.64 -20.64 -8.31
C THR A 317 -19.63 -21.59 -8.99
N GLN A 318 -20.51 -22.23 -8.21
CA GLN A 318 -21.62 -23.02 -8.73
C GLN A 318 -22.55 -22.16 -9.59
N TRP A 319 -22.85 -20.93 -9.14
CA TRP A 319 -23.70 -19.97 -9.84
C TRP A 319 -23.17 -19.55 -11.21
N LEU A 320 -21.87 -19.23 -11.32
CA LEU A 320 -21.26 -18.82 -12.59
C LEU A 320 -21.27 -19.94 -13.64
N GLN A 321 -21.25 -21.20 -13.20
CA GLN A 321 -21.24 -22.38 -14.05
C GLN A 321 -22.65 -22.97 -14.27
N ALA A 322 -23.63 -22.52 -13.49
CA ALA A 322 -24.98 -23.03 -13.51
C ALA A 322 -25.79 -22.55 -14.72
N ASP A 323 -26.63 -23.43 -15.25
CA ASP A 323 -27.74 -23.02 -16.11
C ASP A 323 -28.84 -22.30 -15.29
N GLU A 324 -29.84 -21.77 -15.98
CA GLU A 324 -30.91 -20.98 -15.35
C GLU A 324 -31.69 -21.76 -14.28
N HIS A 325 -31.91 -23.06 -14.50
CA HIS A 325 -32.63 -23.92 -13.55
C HIS A 325 -31.74 -24.25 -12.32
N GLN A 326 -30.45 -24.45 -12.53
CA GLN A 326 -29.47 -24.67 -11.47
C GLN A 326 -29.27 -23.42 -10.62
N CYS A 327 -29.30 -22.22 -11.21
CA CYS A 327 -29.28 -20.95 -10.50
C CYS A 327 -30.42 -20.87 -9.46
N TRP A 328 -31.65 -21.20 -9.83
CA TRP A 328 -32.78 -21.20 -8.90
C TRP A 328 -32.58 -22.15 -7.72
N ALA A 329 -32.12 -23.38 -7.96
CA ALA A 329 -31.82 -24.33 -6.89
C ALA A 329 -30.69 -23.84 -5.95
N ILE A 330 -29.71 -23.14 -6.52
CA ILE A 330 -28.60 -22.53 -5.79
C ILE A 330 -29.10 -21.36 -4.92
N LEU A 331 -30.06 -20.55 -5.37
CA LEU A 331 -30.72 -19.50 -4.59
C LEU A 331 -31.57 -20.05 -3.45
N GLU A 332 -32.40 -21.05 -3.72
CA GLU A 332 -33.22 -21.70 -2.70
C GLU A 332 -32.35 -22.36 -1.63
N GLY A 333 -31.22 -22.96 -2.03
CA GLY A 333 -30.20 -23.47 -1.13
C GLY A 333 -29.57 -22.38 -0.26
N ALA A 334 -29.28 -21.20 -0.82
CA ALA A 334 -28.71 -20.09 -0.05
C ALA A 334 -29.71 -19.46 0.93
N ALA A 335 -30.99 -19.36 0.56
CA ALA A 335 -32.05 -18.82 1.41
C ALA A 335 -32.45 -19.76 2.55
N SER A 336 -32.36 -21.08 2.35
CA SER A 336 -32.71 -22.10 3.34
C SER A 336 -31.59 -22.44 4.31
N MET A 337 -30.33 -22.24 3.92
CA MET A 337 -29.20 -22.34 4.81
C MET A 337 -29.08 -21.03 5.60
N GLY A 338 -29.25 -21.07 6.94
CA GLY A 338 -28.97 -19.95 7.86
C GLY A 338 -27.48 -19.56 7.86
N SER A 339 -26.97 -19.18 6.71
CA SER A 339 -25.57 -19.18 6.30
C SER A 339 -24.88 -17.82 6.49
N GLY A 340 -25.61 -16.82 6.98
CA GLY A 340 -25.11 -15.45 7.11
C GLY A 340 -24.87 -14.75 5.76
N ILE A 341 -25.33 -15.35 4.64
CA ILE A 341 -25.26 -14.71 3.33
C ILE A 341 -26.40 -13.70 3.23
N ASP A 342 -26.03 -12.43 3.12
CA ASP A 342 -26.98 -11.33 2.93
C ASP A 342 -27.77 -11.52 1.60
N PRO A 343 -29.11 -11.64 1.64
CA PRO A 343 -29.95 -11.73 0.46
C PRO A 343 -29.79 -10.55 -0.51
N VAL A 344 -29.46 -9.36 0.02
CA VAL A 344 -29.23 -8.15 -0.79
C VAL A 344 -27.99 -8.32 -1.66
N PHE A 345 -26.92 -8.92 -1.12
CA PHE A 345 -25.70 -9.21 -1.85
C PHE A 345 -25.95 -10.21 -3.00
N VAL A 346 -26.77 -11.23 -2.74
CA VAL A 346 -27.16 -12.24 -3.73
C VAL A 346 -27.97 -11.61 -4.86
N ILE A 347 -28.96 -10.77 -4.53
CA ILE A 347 -29.81 -10.07 -5.50
C ILE A 347 -28.99 -9.08 -6.34
N TYR A 348 -28.06 -8.35 -5.72
CA TYR A 348 -27.15 -7.43 -6.43
C TYR A 348 -26.31 -8.15 -7.50
N HIS A 349 -25.71 -9.30 -7.16
CA HIS A 349 -24.94 -10.09 -8.14
C HIS A 349 -25.83 -10.75 -9.21
N LEU A 350 -27.06 -11.11 -8.87
CA LEU A 350 -28.06 -11.64 -9.81
C LEU A 350 -28.41 -10.59 -10.87
N LEU A 351 -28.76 -9.38 -10.43
CA LEU A 351 -29.05 -8.22 -11.29
C LEU A 351 -27.88 -7.87 -12.22
N ARG A 352 -26.64 -7.95 -11.70
CA ARG A 352 -25.44 -7.55 -12.44
C ARG A 352 -24.96 -8.59 -13.45
N SER A 353 -25.04 -9.88 -13.14
CA SER A 353 -24.42 -10.94 -13.97
C SER A 353 -25.34 -11.53 -15.02
N ARG A 354 -26.66 -11.56 -14.78
CA ARG A 354 -27.67 -12.10 -15.70
C ARG A 354 -28.97 -11.30 -15.63
N PRO A 355 -28.98 -10.03 -16.09
CA PRO A 355 -30.15 -9.15 -16.01
C PRO A 355 -31.42 -9.74 -16.68
N GLN A 356 -31.25 -10.64 -17.65
CA GLN A 356 -32.33 -11.32 -18.36
C GLN A 356 -33.12 -12.35 -17.52
N VAL A 357 -32.63 -12.76 -16.35
CA VAL A 357 -33.30 -13.75 -15.47
C VAL A 357 -34.44 -13.13 -14.65
N ILE A 358 -34.60 -11.80 -14.69
CA ILE A 358 -35.60 -11.05 -13.89
C ILE A 358 -36.82 -10.62 -14.74
N MET A 359 -36.81 -10.90 -16.04
CA MET A 359 -38.00 -10.76 -16.92
C MET A 359 -38.74 -12.07 -17.01
#